data_AF-A0A2T6ZZD3-F1
#
_entry.id   AF-A0A2T6ZZD3-F1
#
_cell.length_a   1.000
_cell.length_b   1.000
_cell.length_c   1.000
_cell.angle_alpha   90.00
_cell.angle_beta   90.00
_cell.angle_gamma   90.00
#
_symmetry.space_group_name_H-M   'P 1'
#
loop_
_entity.id
_entity.type
_entity.pdbx_description
1 polymer ?
#
loop_
_entity_poly.entity_id
_entity_poly.type
_entity_poly.pdbx_seq_one_letter_code
_entity_poly.pdbx_strand_id
1 'polypeptide(L)'
;MAGRNHNPHSIWTKEENELLVQWLENPDNLYKTRRGSGISKSMILTEIAAHIPTKPVVKIGYKYDNLMKLYKAAAKINNQSGWGLTQEDLDEGRRTLRGQQDIQRGDCNERRSQTAPARRTEDRGMARAEREICPPSAIRGPGKRRFPNMVEDDNDNAEGPGGTAGASRRRKTQSTALVDTVNQGELRHQELELEREKLEIERKRNRAESRRSELMMLQLRASLQAGRMESKGKRERRVFNHIDENDLIDLEDNDDYFNISNL
;
A
#
# COMPACT_ATOMS: atom_id res chain seq x y z
N MET A 1 -28.53 -23.66 -42.34
CA MET A 1 -27.69 -23.35 -41.15
C MET A 1 -26.81 -22.16 -41.51
N ALA A 2 -27.27 -20.93 -41.30
CA ALA A 2 -26.45 -19.74 -41.57
C ALA A 2 -25.45 -19.59 -40.42
N GLY A 3 -24.16 -19.81 -40.69
CA GLY A 3 -23.09 -19.55 -39.74
C GLY A 3 -23.12 -18.07 -39.36
N ARG A 4 -23.30 -17.76 -38.07
CA ARG A 4 -23.10 -16.40 -37.59
C ARG A 4 -21.62 -16.11 -37.74
N ASN A 5 -21.28 -15.26 -38.71
CA ASN A 5 -19.94 -14.74 -38.87
C ASN A 5 -19.62 -13.92 -37.62
N HIS A 6 -19.00 -14.58 -36.63
CA HIS A 6 -18.47 -13.93 -35.47
C HIS A 6 -17.35 -13.03 -35.95
N ASN A 7 -17.61 -11.72 -35.96
CA ASN A 7 -16.61 -10.73 -36.31
C ASN A 7 -15.39 -10.97 -35.40
N PRO A 8 -14.20 -11.26 -35.94
CA PRO A 8 -13.00 -11.55 -35.15
C PRO A 8 -12.64 -10.42 -34.18
N HIS A 9 -13.11 -9.19 -34.45
CA HIS A 9 -12.97 -8.06 -33.55
C HIS A 9 -13.85 -8.12 -32.29
N SER A 10 -14.75 -9.10 -32.17
CA SER A 10 -15.67 -9.24 -31.03
C SER A 10 -15.08 -10.02 -29.86
N ILE A 11 -14.12 -10.92 -30.12
CA ILE A 11 -13.52 -11.78 -29.09
C ILE A 11 -12.21 -11.13 -28.66
N TRP A 12 -12.07 -10.87 -27.36
CA TRP A 12 -10.82 -10.37 -26.77
C TRP A 12 -9.92 -11.56 -26.43
N THR A 13 -8.72 -11.59 -26.98
CA THR A 13 -7.73 -12.62 -26.62
C THR A 13 -7.10 -12.30 -25.27
N LYS A 14 -6.44 -13.29 -24.66
CA LYS A 14 -5.71 -13.10 -23.40
C LYS A 14 -4.59 -12.05 -23.57
N GLU A 15 -3.81 -12.18 -24.64
CA GLU A 15 -2.74 -11.26 -25.03
C GLU A 15 -3.23 -9.81 -25.20
N GLU A 16 -4.37 -9.60 -25.88
CA GLU A 16 -4.94 -8.25 -26.05
C GLU A 16 -5.37 -7.64 -24.71
N ASN A 17 -5.88 -8.46 -23.78
CA ASN A 17 -6.22 -7.98 -22.43
C ASN A 17 -4.96 -7.63 -21.63
N GLU A 18 -3.90 -8.44 -21.74
CA GLU A 18 -2.62 -8.21 -21.07
C GLU A 18 -1.96 -6.93 -21.56
N LEU A 19 -1.93 -6.69 -22.88
CA LEU A 19 -1.43 -5.43 -23.43
C LEU A 19 -2.19 -4.20 -22.90
N LEU A 20 -3.51 -4.31 -22.76
CA LEU A 20 -4.33 -3.23 -22.21
C LEU A 20 -4.02 -2.99 -20.72
N VAL A 21 -3.87 -4.06 -19.94
CA VAL A 21 -3.55 -3.98 -18.50
C VAL A 21 -2.13 -3.45 -18.30
N GLN A 22 -1.14 -3.99 -19.02
CA GLN A 22 0.25 -3.54 -18.99
C GLN A 22 0.36 -2.05 -19.34
N TRP A 23 -0.39 -1.58 -20.33
CA TRP A 23 -0.44 -0.16 -20.66
C TRP A 23 -0.94 0.68 -19.48
N LEU A 24 -1.95 0.21 -18.74
CA LEU A 24 -2.49 0.89 -17.55
C LEU A 24 -1.56 0.83 -16.33
N GLU A 25 -0.73 -0.21 -16.22
CA GLU A 25 0.22 -0.37 -15.12
C GLU A 25 1.46 0.53 -15.24
N ASN A 26 1.79 0.96 -16.46
CA ASN A 26 2.89 1.89 -16.68
C ASN A 26 2.64 3.23 -15.93
N PRO A 27 3.58 3.70 -15.11
CA PRO A 27 3.39 4.86 -14.24
C PRO A 27 3.07 6.13 -15.05
N ASP A 28 3.74 6.32 -16.19
CA ASP A 28 3.53 7.46 -17.08
C ASP A 28 2.09 7.52 -17.62
N ASN A 29 1.54 6.37 -17.98
CA ASN A 29 0.16 6.25 -18.48
C ASN A 29 -0.85 6.41 -17.34
N LEU A 30 -0.52 5.95 -16.14
CA LEU A 30 -1.30 6.16 -14.93
C LEU A 30 -1.52 7.66 -14.66
N TYR A 31 -0.48 8.48 -14.82
CA TYR A 31 -0.63 9.94 -14.72
C TYR A 31 -1.59 10.50 -15.76
N LYS A 32 -1.63 9.96 -16.99
CA LYS A 32 -2.56 10.39 -18.04
C LYS A 32 -4.02 10.10 -17.68
N THR A 33 -4.29 8.97 -17.03
CA THR A 33 -5.65 8.58 -16.62
C THR A 33 -6.16 9.29 -15.36
N ARG A 34 -5.28 9.99 -14.63
CA ARG A 34 -5.64 10.70 -13.40
C ARG A 34 -6.53 11.91 -13.70
N ARG A 35 -7.53 12.15 -12.84
CA ARG A 35 -8.39 13.33 -12.93
C ARG A 35 -7.53 14.60 -12.85
N GLY A 36 -7.67 15.48 -13.84
CA GLY A 36 -6.91 16.73 -13.94
C GLY A 36 -5.61 16.65 -14.75
N SER A 37 -5.33 15.53 -15.43
CA SER A 37 -4.18 15.41 -16.33
C SER A 37 -4.22 16.32 -17.55
N GLY A 38 -5.40 16.88 -17.90
CA GLY A 38 -5.61 17.66 -19.12
C GLY A 38 -5.64 16.82 -20.40
N ILE A 39 -5.42 15.50 -20.30
CA ILE A 39 -5.44 14.58 -21.44
C ILE A 39 -6.86 14.08 -21.64
N SER A 40 -7.36 14.21 -22.86
CA SER A 40 -8.69 13.75 -23.20
C SER A 40 -8.74 12.21 -23.26
N LYS A 41 -9.89 11.65 -22.89
CA LYS A 41 -10.11 10.20 -22.98
C LYS A 41 -9.90 9.67 -24.40
N SER A 42 -10.30 10.42 -25.43
CA SER A 42 -10.11 10.03 -26.84
C SER A 42 -8.64 9.89 -27.20
N MET A 43 -7.77 10.76 -26.69
CA MET A 43 -6.32 10.67 -26.89
C MET A 43 -5.75 9.40 -26.25
N ILE A 44 -6.15 9.10 -25.01
CA ILE A 44 -5.79 7.86 -24.32
C ILE A 44 -6.22 6.62 -25.14
N LEU A 45 -7.46 6.60 -25.64
CA LEU A 45 -7.95 5.47 -26.44
C LEU A 45 -7.22 5.32 -27.77
N THR A 46 -6.77 6.43 -28.36
CA THR A 46 -5.97 6.42 -29.60
C THR A 46 -4.57 5.86 -29.36
N GLU A 47 -3.94 6.24 -28.25
CA GLU A 47 -2.64 5.66 -27.83
C GLU A 47 -2.76 4.16 -27.57
N ILE A 48 -3.78 3.72 -26.84
CA ILE A 48 -4.02 2.28 -26.60
C ILE A 48 -4.29 1.54 -27.91
N ALA A 49 -5.02 2.14 -28.86
CA ALA A 49 -5.26 1.54 -30.17
C ALA A 49 -3.99 1.39 -31.00
N ALA A 50 -2.98 2.25 -30.80
CA ALA A 50 -1.67 2.07 -31.42
C ALA A 50 -0.92 0.84 -30.85
N HIS A 51 -1.14 0.51 -29.56
CA HIS A 51 -0.59 -0.70 -28.95
C HIS A 51 -1.35 -1.98 -29.30
N ILE A 52 -2.66 -1.89 -29.57
CA ILE A 52 -3.52 -3.04 -29.88
C ILE A 52 -4.19 -2.79 -31.25
N PRO A 53 -3.44 -2.93 -32.36
CA PRO A 53 -3.95 -2.61 -33.69
C PRO A 53 -5.03 -3.60 -34.18
N THR A 54 -5.23 -4.72 -33.48
CA THR A 54 -6.24 -5.74 -33.81
C THR A 54 -7.66 -5.32 -33.48
N LYS A 55 -7.86 -4.29 -32.65
CA LYS A 55 -9.16 -3.83 -32.17
C LYS A 55 -9.42 -2.37 -32.57
N PRO A 56 -10.63 -2.03 -33.05
CA PRO A 56 -10.95 -0.64 -33.34
C PRO A 56 -11.10 0.19 -32.06
N VAL A 57 -10.76 1.48 -32.14
CA VAL A 57 -10.79 2.45 -31.02
C VAL A 57 -12.09 2.39 -30.21
N VAL A 58 -13.24 2.24 -30.89
CA VAL A 58 -14.56 2.14 -30.25
C VAL A 58 -14.66 0.93 -29.32
N LYS A 59 -14.13 -0.23 -29.73
CA LYS A 59 -14.15 -1.45 -28.92
C LYS A 59 -13.17 -1.38 -27.76
N ILE A 60 -12.01 -0.77 -27.99
CA ILE A 60 -11.03 -0.48 -26.94
C ILE A 60 -11.65 0.44 -25.89
N GLY A 61 -12.35 1.50 -26.31
CA GLY A 61 -13.08 2.41 -25.42
C GLY A 61 -14.09 1.70 -24.53
N TYR A 62 -14.92 0.83 -25.12
CA TYR A 62 -15.87 0.02 -24.35
C TYR A 62 -15.18 -0.88 -23.32
N LYS A 63 -14.07 -1.53 -23.70
CA LYS A 63 -13.31 -2.41 -22.80
C LYS A 63 -12.64 -1.61 -21.68
N TYR A 64 -11.99 -0.50 -22.01
CA TYR A 64 -11.36 0.43 -21.08
C TYR A 64 -12.36 0.92 -20.02
N ASP A 65 -13.56 1.33 -20.43
CA ASP A 65 -14.59 1.81 -19.49
C ASP A 65 -15.04 0.72 -18.52
N ASN A 66 -15.21 -0.51 -19.00
CA ASN A 66 -15.54 -1.64 -18.15
C ASN A 66 -14.42 -1.95 -17.16
N LEU A 67 -13.17 -1.90 -17.60
CA LEU A 67 -11.99 -2.11 -16.75
C LEU A 67 -11.89 -1.04 -15.66
N MET A 68 -12.07 0.24 -16.02
CA MET A 68 -12.07 1.35 -15.06
C MET A 68 -13.21 1.25 -14.06
N LYS A 69 -14.40 0.77 -14.47
CA LYS A 69 -15.52 0.51 -13.55
C LYS A 69 -15.19 -0.60 -12.57
N LEU A 70 -14.64 -1.72 -13.05
CA LEU A 70 -14.24 -2.84 -12.21
C LEU A 70 -13.14 -2.43 -11.22
N TYR A 71 -12.13 -1.68 -11.69
CA TYR A 71 -11.06 -1.16 -10.84
C TYR A 71 -11.61 -0.25 -9.73
N LYS A 72 -12.51 0.69 -10.06
CA LYS A 72 -13.16 1.54 -9.05
C LYS A 72 -13.99 0.73 -8.06
N ALA A 73 -14.67 -0.32 -8.51
CA ALA A 73 -15.43 -1.20 -7.62
C ALA A 73 -14.50 -2.00 -6.69
N ALA A 74 -13.40 -2.56 -7.21
CA ALA A 74 -12.39 -3.26 -6.43
C ALA A 74 -11.70 -2.33 -5.42
N ALA A 75 -11.29 -1.12 -5.86
CA ALA A 75 -10.73 -0.11 -4.98
C ALA A 75 -11.74 0.33 -3.91
N LYS A 76 -13.02 0.44 -4.25
CA LYS A 76 -14.08 0.72 -3.27
C LYS A 76 -14.21 -0.41 -2.26
N ILE A 77 -14.19 -1.67 -2.68
CA ILE A 77 -14.22 -2.83 -1.77
C ILE A 77 -12.99 -2.80 -0.88
N ASN A 78 -11.80 -2.54 -1.42
CA ASN A 78 -10.56 -2.46 -0.64
C ASN A 78 -10.57 -1.29 0.37
N ASN A 79 -11.24 -0.18 0.03
CA ASN A 79 -11.40 0.97 0.94
C ASN A 79 -12.57 0.81 1.93
N GLN A 80 -13.57 -0.03 1.61
CA GLN A 80 -14.73 -0.29 2.47
C GLN A 80 -14.46 -1.42 3.46
N SER A 81 -13.68 -2.41 3.05
CA SER A 81 -13.02 -3.35 3.94
C SER A 81 -11.91 -2.58 4.65
N GLY A 82 -12.23 -1.90 5.75
CA GLY A 82 -11.23 -1.22 6.57
C GLY A 82 -10.16 -2.21 7.02
N TRP A 83 -9.11 -2.39 6.23
CA TRP A 83 -7.90 -3.20 6.47
C TRP A 83 -8.09 -4.64 7.00
N GLY A 84 -9.33 -5.15 7.04
CA GLY A 84 -9.63 -6.33 7.86
C GLY A 84 -9.32 -6.12 9.36
N LEU A 85 -9.04 -4.87 9.78
CA LEU A 85 -8.83 -4.55 11.17
C LEU A 85 -10.22 -4.48 11.80
N THR A 86 -10.50 -5.49 12.60
CA THR A 86 -11.64 -5.48 13.49
C THR A 86 -11.53 -4.25 14.40
N GLN A 87 -12.67 -3.82 14.97
CA GLN A 87 -12.64 -2.79 16.01
C GLN A 87 -11.70 -3.19 17.16
N GLU A 88 -11.55 -4.49 17.39
CA GLU A 88 -10.64 -5.09 18.37
C GLU A 88 -9.17 -4.84 18.00
N ASP A 89 -8.77 -4.99 16.73
CA ASP A 89 -7.41 -4.67 16.27
C ASP A 89 -7.07 -3.18 16.40
N LEU A 90 -8.06 -2.31 16.15
CA LEU A 90 -7.91 -0.87 16.36
C LEU A 90 -7.75 -0.52 17.86
N ASP A 91 -8.43 -1.25 18.73
CA ASP A 91 -8.35 -1.07 20.18
C ASP A 91 -7.03 -1.65 20.74
N GLU A 92 -6.56 -2.79 20.23
CA GLU A 92 -5.26 -3.41 20.55
C GLU A 92 -4.10 -2.49 20.14
N GLY A 93 -4.17 -1.90 18.94
CA GLY A 93 -3.23 -0.90 18.46
C GLY A 93 -3.20 0.37 19.34
N ARG A 94 -4.35 0.79 19.89
CA ARG A 94 -4.42 1.92 20.83
C ARG A 94 -3.84 1.58 22.21
N ARG A 95 -4.02 0.36 22.70
CA ARG A 95 -3.47 -0.08 23.99
C ARG A 95 -1.95 -0.17 23.95
N THR A 96 -1.40 -0.76 22.90
CA THR A 96 0.05 -0.86 22.70
C THR A 96 0.72 0.52 22.59
N LEU A 97 0.09 1.46 21.89
CA LEU A 97 0.55 2.85 21.81
C LEU A 97 0.54 3.59 23.16
N ARG A 98 -0.44 3.33 24.04
CA ARG A 98 -0.46 3.92 25.40
C ARG A 98 0.62 3.32 26.29
N GLY A 99 0.82 2.00 26.24
CA GLY A 99 1.84 1.32 27.04
C GLY A 99 3.27 1.81 26.75
N GLN A 100 3.58 2.16 25.49
CA GLN A 100 4.89 2.69 25.13
C GLN A 100 5.13 4.13 25.62
N GLN A 101 4.08 4.96 25.76
CA GLN A 101 4.23 6.33 26.27
C GLN A 101 4.50 6.37 27.77
N ASP A 102 3.98 5.39 28.53
CA ASP A 102 4.24 5.30 29.96
C ASP A 102 5.65 4.78 30.26
N ILE A 103 6.20 3.89 29.42
CA ILE A 103 7.59 3.43 29.52
C ILE A 103 8.57 4.58 29.26
N GLN A 104 8.28 5.49 28.31
CA GLN A 104 9.14 6.66 28.07
C GLN A 104 9.04 7.73 29.16
N ARG A 105 7.96 7.77 29.96
CA ARG A 105 7.83 8.72 31.09
C ARG A 105 8.43 8.22 32.40
N GLY A 106 8.65 6.91 32.55
CA GLY A 106 9.23 6.30 33.75
C GLY A 106 10.68 6.73 34.04
N ASP A 107 11.51 6.89 33.01
CA ASP A 107 12.96 7.13 33.20
C ASP A 107 13.34 8.61 33.34
N CYS A 108 12.37 9.53 33.24
CA CYS A 108 12.62 10.98 33.29
C CYS A 108 12.66 11.53 34.72
N ASN A 109 12.12 10.82 35.72
CA ASN A 109 11.94 11.34 37.07
C ASN A 109 12.97 10.85 38.11
N GLU A 110 13.81 9.88 37.78
CA GLU A 110 14.73 9.29 38.76
C GLU A 110 16.05 10.06 38.95
N ARG A 111 16.30 11.13 38.18
CA ARG A 111 17.51 11.97 38.32
C ARG A 111 17.31 13.34 38.94
N ARG A 112 16.12 13.67 39.46
CA ARG A 112 15.87 14.99 40.08
C ARG A 112 15.84 15.01 41.61
N SER A 113 16.29 13.94 42.26
CA SER A 113 16.24 13.82 43.73
C SER A 113 17.58 14.01 44.44
N GLN A 114 18.59 14.63 43.82
CA GLN A 114 19.80 15.02 44.55
C GLN A 114 20.31 16.40 44.13
N THR A 115 20.46 17.27 45.13
CA THR A 115 21.07 18.62 45.14
C THR A 115 20.16 19.82 44.86
N ALA A 116 19.55 20.33 45.93
CA ALA A 116 19.37 21.77 46.11
C ALA A 116 19.54 22.13 47.60
N PRO A 117 20.57 22.90 47.98
CA PRO A 117 20.69 23.42 49.34
C PRO A 117 19.72 24.58 49.55
N ALA A 118 19.13 24.59 50.74
CA ALA A 118 18.26 25.64 51.24
C ALA A 118 18.92 27.03 51.17
N ARG A 119 18.26 27.98 50.50
CA ARG A 119 18.45 29.40 50.76
C ARG A 119 17.11 30.07 50.95
N ARG A 120 16.92 30.52 52.20
CA ARG A 120 15.96 31.53 52.60
C ARG A 120 16.26 32.81 51.82
N THR A 121 15.23 33.38 51.20
CA THR A 121 15.12 34.83 51.07
C THR A 121 13.65 35.16 50.94
N GLU A 122 13.23 36.03 51.85
CA GLU A 122 11.89 36.53 52.02
C GLU A 122 11.53 37.51 50.88
N ASP A 123 10.22 37.64 50.70
CA ASP A 123 9.55 38.91 50.45
C ASP A 123 9.84 39.67 49.15
N ARG A 124 8.94 39.53 48.16
CA ARG A 124 8.18 40.67 47.63
C ARG A 124 7.13 40.21 46.63
N GLY A 125 5.88 40.54 46.96
CA GLY A 125 4.75 40.35 46.07
C GLY A 125 4.89 41.11 44.75
N MET A 126 4.37 40.50 43.70
CA MET A 126 3.70 41.19 42.60
C MET A 126 2.72 40.18 42.00
N ALA A 127 1.43 40.44 42.22
CA ALA A 127 0.35 39.82 41.51
C ALA A 127 0.57 40.00 40.00
N ARG A 128 0.81 38.90 39.27
CA ARG A 128 0.75 38.91 37.81
C ARG A 128 -0.27 37.87 37.39
N ALA A 129 -1.41 38.42 37.01
CA ALA A 129 -2.61 37.77 36.54
C ALA A 129 -2.33 36.52 35.70
N GLU A 130 -2.96 35.43 36.13
CA GLU A 130 -3.30 34.26 35.34
C GLU A 130 -3.94 34.72 34.02
N ARG A 131 -3.23 34.50 32.92
CA ARG A 131 -3.88 34.34 31.62
C ARG A 131 -3.69 32.90 31.23
N GLU A 132 -4.63 32.07 31.68
CA GLU A 132 -4.93 30.80 31.08
C GLU A 132 -5.16 31.02 29.58
N ILE A 133 -4.15 30.66 28.79
CA ILE A 133 -4.36 30.46 27.36
C ILE A 133 -4.99 29.07 27.25
N CYS A 134 -6.29 29.00 27.50
CA CYS A 134 -7.10 27.90 27.00
C CYS A 134 -6.94 27.87 25.47
N PRO A 135 -6.42 26.80 24.86
CA PRO A 135 -6.62 26.61 23.44
C PRO A 135 -8.14 26.56 23.19
N PRO A 136 -8.69 27.36 22.27
CA PRO A 136 -10.11 27.31 21.99
C PRO A 136 -10.43 25.95 21.38
N SER A 137 -10.95 25.06 22.22
CA SER A 137 -11.69 23.87 21.81
C SER A 137 -12.85 24.36 20.97
N ALA A 138 -12.65 24.42 19.65
CA ALA A 138 -13.70 24.66 18.68
C ALA A 138 -14.62 23.42 18.69
N ILE A 139 -15.47 23.33 19.70
CA ILE A 139 -16.71 22.56 19.69
C ILE A 139 -17.59 23.26 18.65
N ARG A 140 -17.35 22.92 17.38
CA ARG A 140 -18.32 23.18 16.33
C ARG A 140 -19.56 22.41 16.75
N GLY A 141 -20.62 23.14 17.08
CA GLY A 141 -21.94 22.57 17.30
C GLY A 141 -22.39 21.73 16.09
N PRO A 142 -23.56 21.08 16.17
CA PRO A 142 -24.17 20.32 15.08
C PRO A 142 -24.67 21.27 13.99
N GLY A 143 -23.77 22.09 13.43
CA GLY A 143 -23.95 22.78 12.18
C GLY A 143 -24.10 21.69 11.15
N LYS A 144 -25.34 21.49 10.70
CA LYS A 144 -25.74 20.64 9.59
C LYS A 144 -24.72 20.86 8.48
N ARG A 145 -23.74 19.96 8.38
CA ARG A 145 -22.83 19.88 7.26
C ARG A 145 -23.73 19.60 6.07
N ARG A 146 -24.15 20.65 5.36
CA ARG A 146 -24.60 20.49 3.99
C ARG A 146 -23.37 19.97 3.28
N PHE A 147 -23.42 18.68 2.93
CA PHE A 147 -22.46 18.10 2.02
C PHE A 147 -22.34 19.05 0.82
N PRO A 148 -21.13 19.30 0.31
CA PRO A 148 -20.98 19.99 -0.97
C PRO A 148 -21.98 19.36 -1.93
N ASN A 149 -22.84 20.17 -2.54
CA ASN A 149 -23.74 19.72 -3.58
C ASN A 149 -22.87 18.94 -4.56
N MET A 150 -23.10 17.63 -4.64
CA MET A 150 -22.53 16.84 -5.72
C MET A 150 -23.00 17.54 -6.98
N VAL A 151 -22.05 18.11 -7.71
CA VAL A 151 -22.28 18.64 -9.05
C VAL A 151 -22.97 17.50 -9.78
N GLU A 152 -24.25 17.70 -10.07
CA GLU A 152 -25.00 16.85 -10.97
C GLU A 152 -24.22 16.97 -12.28
N ASP A 153 -23.56 15.88 -12.67
CA ASP A 153 -22.95 15.78 -13.99
C ASP A 153 -24.13 15.93 -14.95
N ASP A 154 -24.24 17.12 -15.56
CA ASP A 154 -25.06 17.44 -16.72
C ASP A 154 -24.67 16.48 -17.84
N ASN A 155 -25.28 15.29 -17.76
CA ASN A 155 -25.18 14.27 -18.77
C ASN A 155 -26.22 14.65 -19.83
N ASP A 156 -25.85 15.60 -20.69
CA ASP A 156 -26.57 16.04 -21.89
C ASP A 156 -26.66 14.92 -22.94
N ASN A 157 -27.07 13.72 -22.54
CA ASN A 157 -27.40 12.66 -23.46
C ASN A 157 -28.92 12.68 -23.66
N ALA A 158 -29.27 13.43 -24.70
CA ALA A 158 -30.58 13.57 -25.30
C ALA A 158 -31.44 12.30 -25.23
N GLU A 159 -32.63 12.51 -24.67
CA GLU A 159 -33.93 12.02 -25.14
C GLU A 159 -33.97 10.66 -25.86
N GLY A 160 -34.48 9.66 -25.13
CA GLY A 160 -35.13 8.49 -25.72
C GLY A 160 -36.19 7.95 -24.76
N PRO A 161 -37.48 8.25 -24.98
CA PRO A 161 -38.57 7.64 -24.21
C PRO A 161 -39.00 6.33 -24.87
N GLY A 162 -39.06 5.25 -24.07
CA GLY A 162 -39.87 4.08 -24.43
C GLY A 162 -39.17 2.75 -24.19
N GLY A 163 -39.86 1.85 -23.48
CA GLY A 163 -39.54 0.42 -23.58
C GLY A 163 -39.74 -0.41 -22.32
N THR A 164 -40.97 -0.46 -21.83
CA THR A 164 -41.69 -1.66 -21.35
C THR A 164 -40.91 -2.76 -20.59
N ALA A 165 -41.40 -2.97 -19.36
CA ALA A 165 -41.26 -4.17 -18.56
C ALA A 165 -41.36 -5.48 -19.36
N GLY A 166 -40.34 -6.32 -19.22
CA GLY A 166 -40.33 -7.70 -19.69
C GLY A 166 -39.75 -8.61 -18.61
N ALA A 167 -40.61 -9.05 -17.69
CA ALA A 167 -40.29 -10.07 -16.70
C ALA A 167 -40.06 -11.42 -17.41
N SER A 168 -38.81 -11.68 -17.79
CA SER A 168 -38.42 -12.97 -18.38
C SER A 168 -38.14 -13.98 -17.27
N ARG A 169 -39.17 -14.79 -16.95
CA ARG A 169 -39.09 -15.97 -16.08
C ARG A 169 -38.11 -16.99 -16.70
N ARG A 170 -36.86 -16.99 -16.23
CA ARG A 170 -35.87 -17.99 -16.62
C ARG A 170 -35.94 -19.18 -15.65
N ARG A 171 -36.31 -20.35 -16.20
CA ARG A 171 -36.45 -21.61 -15.47
C ARG A 171 -35.09 -22.05 -14.89
N LYS A 172 -35.09 -22.42 -13.61
CA LYS A 172 -33.99 -23.03 -12.86
C LYS A 172 -33.68 -24.43 -13.42
N THR A 173 -32.51 -24.60 -14.01
CA THR A 173 -31.83 -25.89 -14.12
C THR A 173 -31.05 -26.11 -12.83
N GLN A 174 -31.49 -27.05 -12.00
CA GLN A 174 -31.04 -27.26 -10.62
C GLN A 174 -29.75 -28.11 -10.47
N SER A 175 -29.06 -28.45 -11.56
CA SER A 175 -28.04 -29.51 -11.55
C SER A 175 -26.57 -29.04 -11.50
N THR A 176 -26.26 -27.74 -11.54
CA THR A 176 -24.86 -27.25 -11.52
C THR A 176 -24.42 -26.57 -10.22
N ALA A 177 -25.36 -26.24 -9.32
CA ALA A 177 -25.05 -25.46 -8.12
C ALA A 177 -24.16 -26.18 -7.08
N LEU A 178 -24.09 -27.52 -7.12
CA LEU A 178 -23.24 -28.30 -6.20
C LEU A 178 -21.77 -28.35 -6.62
N VAL A 179 -21.49 -28.28 -7.93
CA VAL A 179 -20.11 -28.30 -8.45
C VAL A 179 -19.41 -26.99 -8.11
N ASP A 180 -20.13 -25.86 -8.18
CA ASP A 180 -19.59 -24.54 -7.86
C ASP A 180 -19.16 -24.42 -6.39
N THR A 181 -19.87 -25.07 -5.45
CA THR A 181 -19.51 -25.02 -4.02
C THR A 181 -18.25 -25.83 -3.68
N VAL A 182 -17.97 -26.91 -4.42
CA VAL A 182 -16.77 -27.74 -4.20
C VAL A 182 -15.54 -27.00 -4.73
N ASN A 183 -15.63 -26.42 -5.93
CA ASN A 183 -14.55 -25.63 -6.52
C ASN A 183 -14.20 -24.39 -5.67
N GLN A 184 -15.18 -23.80 -4.99
CA GLN A 184 -14.95 -22.65 -4.11
C GLN A 184 -14.19 -23.02 -2.82
N GLY A 185 -14.33 -24.25 -2.32
CA GLY A 185 -13.60 -24.74 -1.15
C GLY A 185 -12.12 -24.98 -1.45
N GLU A 186 -11.81 -25.53 -2.63
CA GLU A 186 -10.44 -25.78 -3.08
C GLU A 186 -9.66 -24.48 -3.30
N LEU A 187 -10.29 -23.48 -3.93
CA LEU A 187 -9.69 -22.14 -4.10
C LEU A 187 -9.32 -21.51 -2.75
N ARG A 188 -10.21 -21.62 -1.76
CA ARG A 188 -9.95 -21.08 -0.41
C ARG A 188 -8.80 -21.79 0.30
N HIS A 189 -8.63 -23.09 0.06
CA HIS A 189 -7.51 -23.84 0.62
C HIS A 189 -6.18 -23.39 0.01
N GLN A 190 -6.14 -23.18 -1.31
CA GLN A 190 -4.95 -22.67 -2.01
C GLN A 190 -4.58 -21.26 -1.52
N GLU A 191 -5.55 -20.38 -1.30
CA GLU A 191 -5.31 -19.04 -0.75
C GLU A 191 -4.67 -19.11 0.65
N LEU A 192 -5.16 -19.98 1.53
CA LEU A 192 -4.62 -20.16 2.88
C LEU A 192 -3.20 -20.76 2.87
N GLU A 193 -2.90 -21.62 1.91
CA GLU A 193 -1.56 -22.22 1.77
C GLU A 193 -0.53 -21.18 1.31
N LEU A 194 -0.89 -20.37 0.30
CA LEU A 194 -0.08 -19.24 -0.15
C LEU A 194 0.14 -18.20 0.96
N GLU A 195 -0.88 -17.94 1.78
CA GLU A 195 -0.75 -17.01 2.91
C GLU A 195 0.23 -17.52 3.97
N ARG A 196 0.24 -18.84 4.26
CA ARG A 196 1.21 -19.46 5.18
C ARG A 196 2.62 -19.40 4.64
N GLU A 197 2.82 -19.72 3.37
CA GLU A 197 4.13 -19.68 2.72
C GLU A 197 4.69 -18.24 2.72
N LYS A 198 3.87 -17.26 2.38
CA LYS A 198 4.23 -15.84 2.43
C LYS A 198 4.71 -15.42 3.83
N LEU A 199 4.01 -15.85 4.86
CA LEU A 199 4.36 -15.54 6.26
C LEU A 199 5.67 -16.22 6.67
N GLU A 200 5.97 -17.42 6.16
CA GLU A 200 7.25 -18.08 6.38
C GLU A 200 8.42 -17.33 5.72
N ILE A 201 8.24 -16.85 4.48
CA ILE A 201 9.23 -16.05 3.77
C ILE A 201 9.51 -14.74 4.53
N GLU A 202 8.48 -14.06 4.99
CA GLU A 202 8.61 -12.83 5.77
C GLU A 202 9.37 -13.05 7.09
N ARG A 203 9.09 -14.16 7.80
CA ARG A 203 9.85 -14.54 9.00
C ARG A 203 11.33 -14.81 8.70
N LYS A 204 11.64 -15.48 7.58
CA LYS A 204 13.03 -15.72 7.15
C LYS A 204 13.74 -14.41 6.83
N ARG A 205 13.09 -13.49 6.11
CA ARG A 205 13.61 -12.15 5.81
C ARG A 205 13.90 -11.36 7.09
N ASN A 206 12.97 -11.33 8.05
CA ASN A 206 13.16 -10.63 9.32
C ASN A 206 14.33 -11.18 10.14
N ARG A 207 14.57 -12.50 10.10
CA ARG A 207 15.76 -13.12 10.73
C ARG A 207 17.04 -12.69 10.02
N ALA A 208 17.06 -12.64 8.69
CA ALA A 208 18.22 -12.18 7.92
C ALA A 208 18.52 -10.69 8.19
N GLU A 209 17.49 -9.84 8.22
CA GLU A 209 17.63 -8.40 8.55
C GLU A 209 18.10 -8.20 9.99
N SER A 210 17.59 -8.99 10.95
CA SER A 210 18.07 -8.96 12.34
C SER A 210 19.56 -9.33 12.42
N ARG A 211 19.99 -10.41 11.75
CA ARG A 211 21.41 -10.80 11.70
C ARG A 211 22.29 -9.71 11.07
N ARG A 212 21.82 -9.09 9.98
CA ARG A 212 22.52 -7.97 9.33
C ARG A 212 22.68 -6.79 10.29
N SER A 213 21.64 -6.44 11.04
CA SER A 213 21.69 -5.37 12.02
C SER A 213 22.67 -5.66 13.18
N GLU A 214 22.73 -6.92 13.62
CA GLU A 214 23.63 -7.38 14.68
C GLU A 214 25.10 -7.28 14.26
N LEU A 215 25.41 -7.74 13.04
CA LEU A 215 26.75 -7.62 12.45
C LEU A 215 27.19 -6.16 12.31
N MET A 216 26.29 -5.28 11.86
CA MET A 216 26.56 -3.84 11.75
C MET A 216 26.86 -3.21 13.12
N MET A 217 26.12 -3.59 14.16
CA MET A 217 26.35 -3.13 15.54
C MET A 217 27.69 -3.62 16.10
N LEU A 218 28.06 -4.87 15.83
CA LEU A 218 29.37 -5.40 16.22
C LEU A 218 30.52 -4.66 15.53
N GLN A 219 30.38 -4.35 14.24
CA GLN A 219 31.38 -3.57 13.49
C GLN A 219 31.54 -2.15 14.04
N LEU A 220 30.43 -1.46 14.34
CA LEU A 220 30.46 -0.14 14.97
C LEU A 220 31.13 -0.20 16.35
N ARG A 221 30.84 -1.22 17.15
CA ARG A 221 31.44 -1.43 18.48
C ARG A 221 32.95 -1.64 18.39
N ALA A 222 33.41 -2.46 17.44
CA ALA A 222 34.83 -2.71 17.20
C ALA A 222 35.56 -1.42 16.78
N SER A 223 34.96 -0.63 15.90
CA SER A 223 35.52 0.64 15.41
C SER A 223 35.68 1.67 16.54
N LEU A 224 34.69 1.77 17.43
CA LEU A 224 34.76 2.65 18.60
C LEU A 224 35.82 2.22 19.62
N GLN A 225 36.05 0.91 19.78
CA GLN A 225 37.09 0.40 20.67
C GLN A 225 38.50 0.66 20.11
N ALA A 226 38.68 0.53 18.79
CA ALA A 226 39.95 0.82 18.12
C ALA A 226 40.36 2.29 18.26
N GLY A 227 39.44 3.23 18.04
CA GLY A 227 39.73 4.67 18.17
C GLY A 227 40.12 5.12 19.59
N ARG A 228 39.79 4.33 20.62
CA ARG A 228 40.16 4.66 22.01
C ARG A 228 41.62 4.30 22.34
N MET A 229 42.21 3.33 21.64
CA MET A 229 43.59 2.87 21.86
C MET A 229 44.64 3.81 21.22
N GLU A 230 44.29 4.58 20.19
CA GLU A 230 45.23 5.48 19.49
C GLU A 230 45.62 6.74 20.28
N SER A 231 44.85 7.10 21.32
CA SER A 231 45.07 8.34 22.10
C SER A 231 46.18 8.26 23.15
N LYS A 232 46.83 7.10 23.34
CA LYS A 232 47.88 6.89 24.34
C LYS A 232 49.10 6.17 23.79
N GLY A 233 49.67 6.63 22.68
CA GLY A 233 50.89 6.00 22.16
C GLY A 233 51.57 6.77 21.05
N LYS A 234 52.71 7.37 21.41
CA LYS A 234 53.74 7.92 20.54
C LYS A 234 53.75 7.35 19.11
N ARG A 235 53.49 8.24 18.14
CA ARG A 235 54.39 8.62 17.06
C ARG A 235 55.51 7.60 16.76
N GLU A 236 55.19 6.51 16.08
CA GLU A 236 56.18 5.82 15.26
C GLU A 236 55.52 5.11 14.07
N ARG A 237 55.98 5.51 12.88
CA ARG A 237 55.95 4.84 11.58
C ARG A 237 55.54 3.35 11.67
N ARG A 238 54.72 2.78 10.78
CA ARG A 238 55.11 2.41 9.40
C ARG A 238 54.01 1.53 8.78
N VAL A 239 54.00 1.52 7.43
CA VAL A 239 53.47 0.51 6.49
C VAL A 239 51.94 0.37 6.40
N PHE A 240 51.41 1.01 5.36
CA PHE A 240 50.21 0.61 4.62
C PHE A 240 50.30 -0.89 4.27
N ASN A 241 49.46 -1.71 4.88
CA ASN A 241 49.10 -3.00 4.30
C ASN A 241 47.91 -2.76 3.38
N HIS A 242 48.16 -2.93 2.10
CA HIS A 242 47.16 -3.01 1.04
C HIS A 242 46.30 -4.25 1.36
N ILE A 243 45.04 -4.04 1.70
CA ILE A 243 44.07 -5.12 1.84
C ILE A 243 43.48 -5.31 0.44
N ASP A 244 43.78 -6.44 -0.19
CA ASP A 244 43.19 -6.86 -1.46
C ASP A 244 41.66 -6.98 -1.27
N GLU A 245 40.91 -6.22 -2.05
CA GLU A 245 39.43 -6.21 -2.06
C GLU A 245 38.80 -7.44 -2.77
N ASN A 246 39.57 -8.50 -3.01
CA ASN A 246 39.14 -9.65 -3.83
C ASN A 246 38.58 -10.85 -3.05
N ASP A 247 38.54 -10.84 -1.72
CA ASP A 247 37.97 -11.95 -0.93
C ASP A 247 36.51 -11.71 -0.49
N LEU A 248 35.83 -10.71 -1.07
CA LEU A 248 34.43 -10.41 -0.74
C LEU A 248 33.44 -11.19 -1.61
N ILE A 249 33.23 -12.45 -1.20
CA ILE A 249 31.92 -13.11 -1.16
C ILE A 249 31.37 -13.64 -2.50
N ASP A 250 31.72 -14.90 -2.80
CA ASP A 250 30.84 -15.87 -3.47
C ASP A 250 29.70 -16.28 -2.52
N LEU A 251 28.79 -15.35 -2.20
CA LEU A 251 27.41 -15.72 -1.87
C LEU A 251 26.65 -15.61 -3.19
N GLU A 252 26.86 -16.63 -4.02
CA GLU A 252 25.88 -17.02 -5.03
C GLU A 252 24.55 -17.26 -4.29
N ASP A 253 23.75 -16.19 -4.22
CA ASP A 253 22.32 -16.30 -4.16
C ASP A 253 21.92 -17.23 -5.32
N ASN A 254 21.57 -18.46 -4.95
CA ASN A 254 21.01 -19.44 -5.85
C ASN A 254 19.66 -18.89 -6.35
N ASP A 255 19.71 -18.15 -7.46
CA ASP A 255 18.56 -17.74 -8.27
C ASP A 255 17.97 -18.94 -9.06
N ASP A 256 17.81 -20.07 -8.37
CA ASP A 256 17.26 -21.31 -8.92
C ASP A 256 15.72 -21.38 -8.78
N TYR A 257 15.06 -20.22 -8.77
CA TYR A 257 13.60 -20.12 -8.78
C TYR A 257 13.15 -19.20 -9.91
N PHE A 258 12.26 -19.71 -10.75
CA PHE A 258 11.60 -19.09 -11.92
C PHE A 258 12.19 -19.37 -13.30
N ASN A 259 12.30 -20.66 -13.65
CA ASN A 259 12.15 -21.09 -15.03
C ASN A 259 10.69 -21.59 -15.27
N ILE A 260 9.74 -20.66 -15.45
CA ILE A 260 8.33 -20.97 -15.81
C ILE A 260 8.09 -20.76 -17.32
N SER A 261 9.04 -21.19 -18.15
CA SER A 261 8.92 -21.08 -19.61
C SER A 261 8.42 -22.36 -20.28
N ASN A 262 7.82 -23.30 -19.55
CA ASN A 262 7.18 -24.48 -20.13
C ASN A 262 5.94 -24.90 -19.33
N LEU A 263 4.79 -24.28 -19.66
CA LEU A 263 3.44 -24.85 -19.53
C LEU A 263 2.43 -23.99 -20.30
#